data_AF-A0A6G0UCK8-F1
#
_entry.id   AF-A0A6G0UCK8-F1
#
_cell.length_a   1.000
_cell.length_b   1.000
_cell.length_c   1.000
_cell.angle_alpha   90.00
_cell.angle_beta   90.00
_cell.angle_gamma   90.00
#
_symmetry.space_group_name_H-M   'P 1'
#
loop_
_entity.id
_entity.type
_entity.pdbx_description
1 polymer ?
#
loop_
_entity_poly.entity_id
_entity_poly.type
_entity_poly.pdbx_seq_one_letter_code
_entity_poly.pdbx_strand_id
1 'polypeptide(L)'
;MSTCDRETLQDQIEQLQVISGSDESDPSKNEPISRNSESSFSPSLEIQIRRFLILGTTGGICNLNEKSLDFENFSIFKEAIESGQGAVLLKQVLEIFKHHLAPRHDTVLYGLAYCSRSRDVVSVEKMKFDSEDVKKVFLDYLKKLQYAALNNLEMIRSVTDLLAFVSYYSKIGEKLGKGRGWGRMMRSMIEKWFHLQAPTKLIMECTKYRKRHGWSLRDILKLSHTKPPEGDWFLLYDHIFHFIIFNEVDFSKNESSYNPVSKSLKKEKKANYDFDKKVIDENVMKNFVFKKIECHLEIQKLRKSEDVPRACELITEGMLVRENVPTDLLQYPKIWETLLNDMPMKALLRNLGKLSSLDIISGRNPEKEEFVDKVVEQVTSESGLNNSRTHPLSLLISKKAYSKGKSSNGKLKWD
;
A
#
# COMPACT_ATOMS: atom_id res chain seq x y z
N MET A 1 -9.93 16.60 -6.08
CA MET A 1 -11.11 15.70 -6.13
C MET A 1 -12.35 16.57 -6.28
N SER A 2 -13.05 16.43 -7.39
CA SER A 2 -14.25 17.21 -7.73
C SER A 2 -15.47 16.61 -7.01
N THR A 3 -16.43 17.46 -6.66
CA THR A 3 -17.72 17.10 -6.02
C THR A 3 -18.54 16.06 -6.79
N CYS A 4 -18.21 15.81 -8.07
CA CYS A 4 -18.83 14.82 -8.95
C CYS A 4 -18.62 13.34 -8.52
N ASP A 5 -17.56 13.04 -7.75
CA ASP A 5 -17.25 11.66 -7.32
C ASP A 5 -18.05 11.21 -6.08
N ARG A 6 -18.78 12.12 -5.40
CA ARG A 6 -19.54 11.79 -4.18
C ARG A 6 -20.91 11.17 -4.47
N GLU A 7 -21.59 11.61 -5.52
CA GLU A 7 -22.93 11.11 -5.89
C GLU A 7 -22.86 9.69 -6.47
N THR A 8 -21.85 9.38 -7.28
CA THR A 8 -21.74 8.07 -7.95
C THR A 8 -21.47 6.89 -7.01
N LEU A 9 -20.80 7.11 -5.88
CA LEU A 9 -20.43 6.05 -4.93
C LEU A 9 -21.56 5.75 -3.92
N GLN A 10 -22.29 6.79 -3.52
CA GLN A 10 -23.47 6.66 -2.65
C GLN A 10 -24.60 5.95 -3.41
N ASP A 11 -24.87 6.34 -4.66
CA ASP A 11 -25.87 5.71 -5.52
C ASP A 11 -25.56 4.23 -5.80
N GLN A 12 -24.27 3.90 -6.00
CA GLN A 12 -23.83 2.50 -6.18
C GLN A 12 -24.00 1.66 -4.92
N ILE A 13 -23.89 2.25 -3.72
CA ILE A 13 -24.06 1.57 -2.43
C ILE A 13 -25.54 1.38 -2.10
N GLU A 14 -26.38 2.39 -2.35
CA GLU A 14 -27.83 2.33 -2.12
C GLU A 14 -28.51 1.31 -3.04
N GLN A 15 -28.05 1.16 -4.28
CA GLN A 15 -28.52 0.12 -5.20
C GLN A 15 -28.15 -1.32 -4.80
N LEU A 16 -27.28 -1.51 -3.79
CA LEU A 16 -26.83 -2.82 -3.31
C LEU A 16 -27.50 -3.26 -2.00
N GLN A 17 -28.30 -2.40 -1.36
CA GLN A 17 -29.03 -2.78 -0.15
C GLN A 17 -30.26 -3.61 -0.54
N VAL A 18 -30.19 -4.93 -0.36
CA VAL A 18 -31.38 -5.78 -0.42
C VAL A 18 -32.12 -5.65 0.91
N ILE A 19 -33.38 -5.23 0.81
CA ILE A 19 -34.33 -4.93 1.89
C ILE A 19 -34.27 -6.00 2.99
N SER A 20 -33.99 -5.56 4.23
CA SER A 20 -34.47 -6.25 5.43
C SER A 20 -35.38 -5.26 6.15
N GLY A 21 -36.69 -5.51 6.10
CA GLY A 21 -37.64 -4.84 6.98
C GLY A 21 -37.51 -5.45 8.37
N SER A 22 -37.32 -4.60 9.37
CA SER A 22 -37.55 -4.96 10.76
C SER A 22 -38.27 -3.81 11.44
N ASP A 23 -39.53 -4.07 11.81
CA ASP A 23 -40.40 -3.18 12.57
C ASP A 23 -39.72 -2.71 13.87
N GLU A 24 -39.77 -1.41 14.13
CA GLU A 24 -39.44 -0.82 15.42
C GLU A 24 -40.61 -1.06 16.40
N SER A 25 -40.36 -1.79 17.49
CA SER A 25 -41.30 -1.85 18.63
C SER A 25 -40.60 -1.54 19.96
N ASP A 26 -40.88 -0.32 20.42
CA ASP A 26 -40.96 0.28 21.78
C ASP A 26 -40.19 -0.35 22.99
N PRO A 27 -39.27 0.39 23.64
CA PRO A 27 -38.55 -0.06 24.84
C PRO A 27 -39.20 0.47 26.12
N SER A 28 -40.17 -0.25 26.70
CA SER A 28 -40.56 -0.01 28.09
C SER A 28 -40.97 -1.29 28.83
N LYS A 29 -40.04 -1.83 29.62
CA LYS A 29 -40.24 -2.53 30.91
C LYS A 29 -38.89 -3.03 31.45
N ASN A 30 -38.36 -2.33 32.45
CA ASN A 30 -37.20 -2.75 33.24
C ASN A 30 -37.67 -3.20 34.63
N GLU A 31 -37.26 -4.39 35.07
CA GLU A 31 -37.10 -4.73 36.48
C GLU A 31 -35.63 -5.10 36.75
N PRO A 32 -35.09 -4.84 37.96
CA PRO A 32 -33.65 -4.87 38.19
C PRO A 32 -33.17 -6.27 38.58
N ILE A 33 -32.22 -6.83 37.82
CA ILE A 33 -31.53 -8.08 38.16
C ILE A 33 -30.02 -7.83 38.36
N SER A 34 -29.49 -8.51 39.38
CA SER A 34 -28.16 -8.39 39.96
C SER A 34 -27.00 -8.64 38.99
N ARG A 35 -25.92 -7.87 39.19
CA ARG A 35 -24.65 -7.93 38.48
C ARG A 35 -23.96 -9.30 38.65
N ASN A 36 -24.12 -10.18 37.65
CA ASN A 36 -23.12 -11.11 37.13
C ASN A 36 -23.76 -11.85 35.92
N SER A 37 -23.09 -11.80 34.77
CA SER A 37 -23.52 -12.27 33.42
C SER A 37 -24.64 -11.48 32.70
N GLU A 38 -24.36 -11.18 31.42
CA GLU A 38 -25.28 -10.79 30.32
C GLU A 38 -26.01 -9.43 30.36
N SER A 39 -25.35 -8.43 29.77
CA SER A 39 -25.97 -7.52 28.78
C SER A 39 -24.91 -6.86 27.89
N SER A 40 -24.03 -7.66 27.27
CA SER A 40 -23.21 -7.14 26.18
C SER A 40 -24.08 -7.09 24.94
N PHE A 41 -24.53 -5.90 24.52
CA PHE A 41 -25.08 -5.72 23.18
C PHE A 41 -24.06 -6.30 22.19
N SER A 42 -24.43 -7.37 21.49
CA SER A 42 -23.61 -7.90 20.41
C SER A 42 -23.44 -6.78 19.38
N PRO A 43 -22.21 -6.33 19.08
CA PRO A 43 -22.00 -5.23 18.15
C PRO A 43 -22.61 -5.59 16.79
N SER A 44 -23.17 -4.61 16.08
CA SER A 44 -23.69 -4.82 14.72
C SER A 44 -22.59 -5.38 13.80
N LEU A 45 -22.99 -6.11 12.75
CA LEU A 45 -22.05 -6.71 11.80
C LEU A 45 -21.10 -5.65 11.21
N GLU A 46 -21.60 -4.45 10.95
CA GLU A 46 -20.79 -3.31 10.50
C GLU A 46 -19.68 -2.95 11.50
N ILE A 47 -19.98 -2.87 12.80
CA ILE A 47 -19.00 -2.58 13.85
C ILE A 47 -17.97 -3.70 13.93
N GLN A 48 -18.41 -4.96 13.83
CA GLN A 48 -17.53 -6.11 13.86
C GLN A 48 -16.57 -6.12 12.66
N ILE A 49 -17.08 -5.89 11.45
CA ILE A 49 -16.28 -5.74 10.22
C ILE A 49 -15.25 -4.63 10.40
N ARG A 50 -15.67 -3.45 10.85
CA ARG A 50 -14.78 -2.29 11.01
C ARG A 50 -13.67 -2.58 12.02
N ARG A 51 -14.01 -3.16 13.18
CA ARG A 51 -13.02 -3.58 14.19
C ARG A 51 -12.03 -4.58 13.61
N PHE A 52 -12.54 -5.59 12.90
CA PHE A 52 -11.71 -6.60 12.30
C PHE A 52 -10.76 -6.00 11.25
N LEU A 53 -11.25 -5.13 10.36
CA LEU A 53 -10.43 -4.46 9.34
C LEU A 53 -9.30 -3.60 9.94
N ILE A 54 -9.54 -2.93 11.08
CA ILE A 54 -8.55 -2.06 11.73
C ILE A 54 -7.58 -2.84 12.64
N LEU A 55 -8.09 -3.78 13.43
CA LEU A 55 -7.35 -4.46 14.51
C LEU A 55 -6.90 -5.88 14.12
N GLY A 56 -7.44 -6.45 13.05
CA GLY A 56 -7.23 -7.85 12.65
C GLY A 56 -7.96 -8.87 13.51
N THR A 57 -8.90 -8.43 14.36
CA THR A 57 -9.72 -9.32 15.20
C THR A 57 -11.08 -8.69 15.51
N THR A 58 -12.12 -9.52 15.67
CA THR A 58 -13.48 -9.13 16.09
C THR A 58 -13.60 -9.03 17.62
N GLY A 59 -12.67 -9.64 18.37
CA GLY A 59 -12.58 -9.61 19.84
C GLY A 59 -11.22 -10.10 20.38
N GLY A 60 -10.88 -9.76 21.62
CA GLY A 60 -9.64 -10.23 22.27
C GLY A 60 -8.35 -9.48 21.89
N ILE A 61 -7.20 -10.12 22.11
CA ILE A 61 -5.86 -9.52 21.94
C ILE A 61 -5.44 -9.55 20.46
N CYS A 62 -5.01 -8.41 19.93
CA CYS A 62 -4.51 -8.26 18.56
C CYS A 62 -3.26 -9.14 18.31
N ASN A 63 -3.42 -10.25 17.59
CA ASN A 63 -2.33 -11.13 17.16
C ASN A 63 -2.14 -11.06 15.63
N LEU A 64 -1.69 -9.91 15.13
CA LEU A 64 -1.38 -9.70 13.71
C LEU A 64 -0.01 -10.31 13.34
N ASN A 65 0.06 -11.64 13.20
CA ASN A 65 1.16 -12.36 12.54
C ASN A 65 0.71 -12.86 11.16
N GLU A 66 1.62 -13.17 10.23
CA GLU A 66 1.22 -13.69 8.89
C GLU A 66 0.37 -14.98 8.96
N LYS A 67 0.52 -15.78 10.03
CA LYS A 67 -0.32 -16.97 10.32
C LYS A 67 -1.78 -16.62 10.69
N SER A 68 -2.10 -15.37 10.99
CA SER A 68 -3.46 -14.93 11.34
C SER A 68 -4.29 -14.48 10.14
N LEU A 69 -3.75 -14.54 8.91
CA LEU A 69 -4.43 -14.15 7.67
C LEU A 69 -4.90 -15.38 6.86
N ASP A 70 -5.36 -16.43 7.55
CA ASP A 70 -5.96 -17.60 6.93
C ASP A 70 -7.44 -17.40 6.64
N PHE A 71 -7.94 -18.07 5.59
CA PHE A 71 -9.31 -17.94 5.08
C PHE A 71 -10.37 -18.16 6.17
N GLU A 72 -10.10 -19.05 7.11
CA GLU A 72 -10.97 -19.35 8.26
C GLU A 72 -11.12 -18.17 9.22
N ASN A 73 -10.09 -17.32 9.36
CA ASN A 73 -10.14 -16.13 10.20
C ASN A 73 -10.98 -14.99 9.60
N PHE A 74 -11.40 -15.13 8.33
CA PHE A 74 -12.21 -14.16 7.60
C PHE A 74 -13.65 -14.63 7.40
N SER A 75 -14.14 -15.54 8.25
CA SER A 75 -15.53 -16.00 8.25
C SER A 75 -16.53 -14.84 8.28
N ILE A 76 -16.20 -13.75 8.98
CA ILE A 76 -17.03 -12.53 9.03
C ILE A 76 -17.24 -11.89 7.65
N PHE A 77 -16.25 -11.95 6.74
CA PHE A 77 -16.42 -11.42 5.38
C PHE A 77 -17.32 -12.33 4.56
N LYS A 78 -17.21 -13.65 4.77
CA LYS A 78 -18.10 -14.63 4.16
C LYS A 78 -19.54 -14.39 4.60
N GLU A 79 -19.77 -14.32 5.90
CA GLU A 79 -21.08 -14.04 6.50
C GLU A 79 -21.67 -12.74 5.97
N ALA A 80 -20.89 -11.67 5.88
CA ALA A 80 -21.34 -10.40 5.32
C ALA A 80 -21.78 -10.52 3.86
N ILE A 81 -21.04 -11.26 3.02
CA ILE A 81 -21.43 -11.42 1.61
C ILE A 81 -22.65 -12.34 1.48
N GLU A 82 -22.67 -13.46 2.22
CA GLU A 82 -23.75 -14.46 2.19
C GLU A 82 -25.08 -13.90 2.71
N SER A 83 -25.04 -12.98 3.68
CA SER A 83 -26.21 -12.26 4.21
C SER A 83 -26.65 -11.06 3.37
N GLY A 84 -26.03 -10.81 2.21
CA GLY A 84 -26.35 -9.66 1.35
C GLY A 84 -25.78 -8.32 1.81
N GLN A 85 -24.97 -8.30 2.88
CA GLN A 85 -24.34 -7.09 3.45
C GLN A 85 -22.93 -6.81 2.88
N GLY A 86 -22.55 -7.38 1.75
CA GLY A 86 -21.24 -7.18 1.15
C GLY A 86 -20.95 -5.73 0.73
N ALA A 87 -21.99 -4.94 0.48
CA ALA A 87 -21.85 -3.49 0.27
C ALA A 87 -21.36 -2.76 1.52
N VAL A 88 -21.82 -3.17 2.71
CA VAL A 88 -21.35 -2.64 4.00
C VAL A 88 -19.86 -2.97 4.19
N LEU A 89 -19.47 -4.21 3.89
CA LEU A 89 -18.07 -4.62 3.93
C LEU A 89 -17.20 -3.76 2.97
N LEU A 90 -17.62 -3.63 1.72
CA LEU A 90 -16.88 -2.84 0.73
C LEU A 90 -16.81 -1.36 1.14
N LYS A 91 -17.90 -0.77 1.63
CA LYS A 91 -17.93 0.60 2.15
C LYS A 91 -16.90 0.79 3.26
N GLN A 92 -16.88 -0.09 4.26
CA GLN A 92 -15.91 -0.03 5.36
C GLN A 92 -14.46 -0.16 4.86
N VAL A 93 -14.20 -1.06 3.90
CA VAL A 93 -12.90 -1.19 3.23
C VAL A 93 -12.47 0.14 2.58
N LEU A 94 -13.36 0.78 1.81
CA LEU A 94 -13.06 2.01 1.09
C LEU A 94 -12.88 3.21 2.04
N GLU A 95 -13.71 3.33 3.08
CA GLU A 95 -13.57 4.37 4.11
C GLU A 95 -12.22 4.28 4.83
N ILE A 96 -11.80 3.07 5.21
CA ILE A 96 -10.53 2.84 5.88
C ILE A 96 -9.35 3.21 4.97
N PHE A 97 -9.40 2.90 3.67
CA PHE A 97 -8.37 3.32 2.70
C PHE A 97 -8.33 4.83 2.51
N LYS A 98 -9.49 5.47 2.39
CA LYS A 98 -9.62 6.91 2.15
C LYS A 98 -9.08 7.73 3.31
N HIS A 99 -9.36 7.30 4.54
CA HIS A 99 -9.03 8.03 5.76
C HIS A 99 -7.81 7.48 6.50
N HIS A 100 -7.15 6.44 5.98
CA HIS A 100 -5.94 5.84 6.56
C HIS A 100 -6.13 5.39 8.01
N LEU A 101 -7.30 4.82 8.31
CA LEU A 101 -7.72 4.48 9.68
C LEU A 101 -7.05 3.21 10.23
N ALA A 102 -6.53 2.35 9.36
CA ALA A 102 -5.88 1.12 9.77
C ALA A 102 -4.35 1.30 9.86
N PRO A 103 -3.70 0.80 10.93
CA PRO A 103 -2.25 0.87 11.08
C PRO A 103 -1.50 -0.03 10.09
N ARG A 104 -2.16 -1.08 9.59
CA ARG A 104 -1.69 -2.00 8.54
C ARG A 104 -2.80 -2.23 7.53
N HIS A 105 -2.45 -2.44 6.27
CA HIS A 105 -3.44 -2.60 5.20
C HIS A 105 -3.82 -4.06 4.91
N ASP A 106 -3.15 -5.05 5.50
CA ASP A 106 -3.32 -6.47 5.13
C ASP A 106 -4.77 -6.94 5.19
N THR A 107 -5.45 -6.71 6.31
CA THR A 107 -6.86 -7.10 6.50
C THR A 107 -7.80 -6.36 5.55
N VAL A 108 -7.50 -5.09 5.27
CA VAL A 108 -8.28 -4.22 4.38
C VAL A 108 -8.16 -4.68 2.92
N LEU A 109 -6.94 -4.99 2.48
CA LEU A 109 -6.65 -5.55 1.16
C LEU A 109 -7.24 -6.95 1.01
N TYR A 110 -7.24 -7.75 2.07
CA TYR A 110 -7.90 -9.05 2.08
C TYR A 110 -9.42 -8.90 1.92
N GLY A 111 -10.05 -7.96 2.62
CA GLY A 111 -11.48 -7.64 2.45
C GLY A 111 -11.81 -7.22 1.03
N LEU A 112 -10.99 -6.34 0.43
CA LEU A 112 -11.13 -5.95 -0.96
C LEU A 112 -10.99 -7.14 -1.93
N ALA A 113 -10.01 -8.02 -1.69
CA ALA A 113 -9.82 -9.24 -2.47
C ALA A 113 -11.01 -10.20 -2.33
N TYR A 114 -11.59 -10.30 -1.14
CA TYR A 114 -12.77 -11.11 -0.86
C TYR A 114 -14.01 -10.61 -1.61
N CYS A 115 -14.29 -9.30 -1.56
CA CYS A 115 -15.36 -8.67 -2.35
C CYS A 115 -15.11 -8.81 -3.86
N SER A 116 -13.86 -8.67 -4.31
CA SER A 116 -13.48 -8.87 -5.72
C SER A 116 -13.70 -10.29 -6.24
N ARG A 117 -13.87 -11.26 -5.33
CA ARG A 117 -14.18 -12.67 -5.61
C ARG A 117 -15.52 -13.09 -5.03
N SER A 118 -16.45 -12.17 -4.82
CA SER A 118 -17.79 -12.43 -4.26
C SER A 118 -18.50 -13.63 -4.92
N ARG A 119 -18.39 -13.78 -6.25
CA ARG A 119 -18.98 -14.91 -7.01
C ARG A 119 -18.30 -16.25 -6.76
N ASP A 120 -17.06 -16.27 -6.29
CA ASP A 120 -16.30 -17.50 -6.03
C ASP A 120 -16.41 -17.94 -4.56
N VAL A 121 -16.42 -16.97 -3.64
CA VAL A 121 -16.40 -17.22 -2.19
C VAL A 121 -17.75 -17.74 -1.67
N VAL A 122 -18.84 -17.43 -2.37
CA VAL A 122 -20.19 -17.89 -2.04
C VAL A 122 -20.54 -19.13 -2.86
N SER A 123 -20.89 -20.22 -2.19
CA SER A 123 -21.39 -21.44 -2.84
C SER A 123 -22.91 -21.34 -3.04
N VAL A 124 -23.33 -20.58 -4.06
CA VAL A 124 -24.75 -20.31 -4.35
C VAL A 124 -25.55 -21.60 -4.53
N GLU A 125 -24.95 -22.67 -5.03
CA GLU A 125 -25.60 -23.97 -5.22
C GLU A 125 -25.99 -24.65 -3.90
N LYS A 126 -25.36 -24.27 -2.79
CA LYS A 126 -25.64 -24.80 -1.44
C LYS A 126 -26.63 -23.93 -0.65
N MET A 127 -27.02 -22.78 -1.19
CA MET A 127 -27.93 -21.86 -0.54
C MET A 127 -29.39 -22.21 -0.86
N LYS A 128 -30.28 -21.94 0.10
CA LYS A 128 -31.72 -22.05 -0.09
C LYS A 128 -32.26 -20.67 -0.44
N PHE A 129 -33.07 -20.59 -1.50
CA PHE A 129 -33.74 -19.37 -1.92
C PHE A 129 -35.25 -19.63 -1.98
N ASP A 130 -36.04 -18.64 -1.59
CA ASP A 130 -37.50 -18.73 -1.58
C ASP A 130 -38.09 -18.83 -3.00
N SER A 131 -37.40 -18.23 -3.98
CA SER A 131 -37.76 -18.31 -5.39
C SER A 131 -36.54 -18.20 -6.31
N GLU A 132 -36.70 -18.62 -7.57
CA GLU A 132 -35.64 -18.46 -8.57
C GLU A 132 -35.35 -16.99 -8.87
N ASP A 133 -36.33 -16.10 -8.69
CA ASP A 133 -36.13 -14.66 -8.90
C ASP A 133 -35.27 -14.05 -7.78
N VAL A 134 -35.48 -14.43 -6.52
CA VAL A 134 -34.60 -14.03 -5.41
C VAL A 134 -33.16 -14.50 -5.65
N LYS A 135 -32.99 -15.73 -6.15
CA LYS A 135 -31.67 -16.26 -6.54
C LYS A 135 -31.01 -15.44 -7.66
N LYS A 136 -31.77 -15.02 -8.68
CA LYS A 136 -31.26 -14.12 -9.74
C LYS A 136 -30.83 -12.77 -9.17
N VAL A 137 -31.62 -12.17 -8.28
CA VAL A 137 -31.27 -10.91 -7.60
C VAL A 137 -29.97 -11.07 -6.81
N PHE A 138 -29.83 -12.16 -6.06
CA PHE A 138 -28.61 -12.44 -5.31
C PHE A 138 -27.37 -12.62 -6.20
N LEU A 139 -27.51 -13.32 -7.33
CA LEU A 139 -26.44 -13.45 -8.33
C LEU A 139 -26.03 -12.11 -8.94
N ASP A 140 -26.99 -11.21 -9.21
CA ASP A 140 -26.72 -9.86 -9.69
C ASP A 140 -25.99 -9.02 -8.62
N TYR A 141 -26.41 -9.13 -7.35
CA TYR A 141 -25.71 -8.54 -6.21
C TYR A 141 -24.24 -8.98 -6.16
N LEU A 142 -23.95 -10.29 -6.24
CA LEU A 142 -22.57 -10.78 -6.22
C LEU A 142 -21.76 -10.21 -7.40
N LYS A 143 -22.35 -10.16 -8.60
CA LYS A 143 -21.70 -9.60 -9.80
C LYS A 143 -21.39 -8.11 -9.62
N LYS A 144 -22.34 -7.31 -9.13
CA LYS A 144 -22.16 -5.88 -8.88
C LYS A 144 -21.13 -5.62 -7.79
N LEU A 145 -21.13 -6.41 -6.71
CA LEU A 145 -20.14 -6.32 -5.64
C LEU A 145 -18.72 -6.58 -6.16
N GLN A 146 -18.53 -7.62 -6.98
CA GLN A 146 -17.23 -7.88 -7.61
C GLN A 146 -16.79 -6.73 -8.51
N TYR A 147 -17.71 -6.22 -9.33
CA TYR A 147 -17.43 -5.09 -10.21
C TYR A 147 -17.01 -3.85 -9.42
N ALA A 148 -17.79 -3.49 -8.40
CA ALA A 148 -17.50 -2.35 -7.54
C ALA A 148 -16.16 -2.48 -6.83
N ALA A 149 -15.85 -3.66 -6.28
CA ALA A 149 -14.56 -3.93 -5.62
C ALA A 149 -13.37 -3.79 -6.59
N LEU A 150 -13.45 -4.39 -7.78
CA LEU A 150 -12.38 -4.33 -8.78
C LEU A 150 -12.23 -2.92 -9.38
N ASN A 151 -13.33 -2.19 -9.60
CA ASN A 151 -13.28 -0.83 -10.13
C ASN A 151 -12.64 0.16 -9.15
N ASN A 152 -12.71 -0.12 -7.85
CA ASN A 152 -12.06 0.66 -6.80
C ASN A 152 -10.59 0.28 -6.55
N LEU A 153 -9.95 -0.53 -7.42
CA LEU A 153 -8.52 -0.83 -7.28
C LEU A 153 -7.62 0.41 -7.37
N GLU A 154 -8.08 1.49 -7.98
CA GLU A 154 -7.39 2.79 -8.01
C GLU A 154 -7.12 3.39 -6.61
N MET A 155 -7.89 2.99 -5.59
CA MET A 155 -7.65 3.38 -4.21
C MET A 155 -6.32 2.83 -3.66
N ILE A 156 -5.82 1.74 -4.23
CA ILE A 156 -4.50 1.19 -3.94
C ILE A 156 -3.45 2.13 -4.52
N ARG A 157 -2.70 2.81 -3.67
CA ARG A 157 -1.74 3.84 -4.12
C ARG A 157 -0.29 3.38 -4.14
N SER A 158 0.05 2.25 -3.55
CA SER A 158 1.43 1.74 -3.49
C SER A 158 1.58 0.42 -4.23
N VAL A 159 2.78 0.17 -4.75
CA VAL A 159 3.09 -1.12 -5.41
C VAL A 159 3.03 -2.25 -4.40
N THR A 160 3.44 -2.01 -3.15
CA THR A 160 3.39 -3.03 -2.10
C THR A 160 1.95 -3.48 -1.81
N ASP A 161 1.01 -2.53 -1.69
CA ASP A 161 -0.40 -2.83 -1.46
C ASP A 161 -1.03 -3.55 -2.67
N LEU A 162 -0.63 -3.19 -3.90
CA LEU A 162 -1.09 -3.89 -5.11
C LEU A 162 -0.63 -5.36 -5.11
N LEU A 163 0.65 -5.60 -4.81
CA LEU A 163 1.22 -6.95 -4.74
C LEU A 163 0.55 -7.77 -3.63
N ALA A 164 0.24 -7.14 -2.49
CA ALA A 164 -0.52 -7.76 -1.41
C ALA A 164 -1.93 -8.13 -1.84
N PHE A 165 -2.68 -7.22 -2.48
CA PHE A 165 -4.00 -7.49 -3.04
C PHE A 165 -3.97 -8.68 -4.00
N VAL A 166 -3.06 -8.67 -4.99
CA VAL A 166 -2.92 -9.77 -5.96
C VAL A 166 -2.58 -11.09 -5.28
N SER A 167 -1.75 -11.05 -4.23
CA SER A 167 -1.43 -12.22 -3.41
C SER A 167 -2.68 -12.79 -2.74
N TYR A 168 -3.45 -11.95 -2.05
CA TYR A 168 -4.67 -12.37 -1.36
C TYR A 168 -5.75 -12.86 -2.34
N TYR A 169 -5.99 -12.11 -3.41
CA TYR A 169 -6.94 -12.48 -4.47
C TYR A 169 -6.60 -13.83 -5.12
N SER A 170 -5.31 -14.08 -5.39
CA SER A 170 -4.85 -15.35 -5.96
C SER A 170 -4.98 -16.50 -4.97
N LYS A 171 -4.56 -16.30 -3.71
CA LYS A 171 -4.65 -17.30 -2.64
C LYS A 171 -6.09 -17.72 -2.35
N ILE A 172 -7.03 -16.77 -2.32
CA ILE A 172 -8.46 -17.06 -2.16
C ILE A 172 -8.93 -17.97 -3.29
N GLY A 173 -8.62 -17.64 -4.54
CA GLY A 173 -8.98 -18.46 -5.70
C GLY A 173 -8.37 -19.86 -5.70
N GLU A 174 -7.10 -19.98 -5.32
CA GLU A 174 -6.42 -21.27 -5.19
C GLU A 174 -7.05 -22.15 -4.10
N LYS A 175 -7.33 -21.59 -2.90
CA LYS A 175 -8.01 -22.31 -1.81
C LYS A 175 -9.39 -22.81 -2.21
N LEU A 176 -10.10 -22.07 -3.06
CA LEU A 176 -11.44 -22.43 -3.54
C LEU A 176 -11.42 -23.32 -4.81
N GLY A 177 -10.25 -23.66 -5.36
CA GLY A 177 -10.15 -24.42 -6.61
C GLY A 177 -10.63 -23.65 -7.85
N LYS A 178 -10.74 -22.31 -7.78
CA LYS A 178 -11.21 -21.42 -8.85
C LYS A 178 -10.07 -20.74 -9.63
N GLY A 179 -8.82 -21.19 -9.41
CA GLY A 179 -7.61 -20.66 -10.03
C GLY A 179 -7.26 -19.22 -9.61
N ARG A 180 -6.12 -18.72 -10.11
CA ARG A 180 -5.55 -17.42 -9.71
C ARG A 180 -6.37 -16.19 -10.14
N GLY A 181 -7.36 -16.36 -11.04
CA GLY A 181 -8.38 -15.34 -11.30
C GLY A 181 -7.98 -14.18 -12.22
N TRP A 182 -7.13 -14.40 -13.22
CA TRP A 182 -6.72 -13.40 -14.22
C TRP A 182 -7.73 -13.25 -15.37
N GLY A 183 -9.02 -13.08 -15.06
CA GLY A 183 -10.07 -12.85 -16.06
C GLY A 183 -9.98 -11.47 -16.74
N ARG A 184 -10.78 -11.25 -17.78
CA ARG A 184 -10.82 -9.98 -18.55
C ARG A 184 -10.92 -8.73 -17.65
N MET A 185 -11.82 -8.76 -16.67
CA MET A 185 -12.04 -7.65 -15.74
C MET A 185 -10.78 -7.35 -14.91
N MET A 186 -10.19 -8.37 -14.27
CA MET A 186 -8.99 -8.20 -13.45
C MET A 186 -7.83 -7.62 -14.27
N ARG A 187 -7.60 -8.13 -15.49
CA ARG A 187 -6.55 -7.61 -16.38
C ARG A 187 -6.77 -6.14 -16.75
N SER A 188 -8.01 -5.79 -17.13
CA SER A 188 -8.39 -4.42 -17.47
C SER A 188 -8.23 -3.45 -16.28
N MET A 189 -8.59 -3.88 -15.06
CA MET A 189 -8.45 -3.02 -13.88
C MET A 189 -6.99 -2.86 -13.43
N ILE A 190 -6.15 -3.88 -13.61
CA ILE A 190 -4.71 -3.76 -13.41
C ILE A 190 -4.09 -2.78 -14.42
N GLU A 191 -4.50 -2.86 -15.69
CA GLU A 191 -4.07 -1.91 -16.72
C GLU A 191 -4.46 -0.47 -16.37
N LYS A 192 -5.73 -0.24 -16.00
CA LYS A 192 -6.20 1.06 -15.50
C LYS A 192 -5.36 1.54 -14.31
N TRP A 193 -5.03 0.64 -13.37
CA TRP A 193 -4.20 0.99 -12.20
C TRP A 193 -2.83 1.52 -12.60
N PHE A 194 -2.16 0.90 -13.58
CA PHE A 194 -0.87 1.37 -14.09
C PHE A 194 -1.01 2.75 -14.74
N HIS A 195 -2.02 2.96 -15.57
CA HIS A 195 -2.25 4.23 -16.27
C HIS A 195 -2.53 5.41 -15.32
N LEU A 196 -3.01 5.13 -14.11
CA LEU A 196 -3.23 6.12 -13.06
C LEU A 196 -1.95 6.50 -12.28
N GLN A 197 -0.83 5.79 -12.45
CA GLN A 197 0.41 6.10 -11.73
C GLN A 197 1.27 7.10 -12.50
N ALA A 198 1.60 8.23 -11.88
CA ALA A 198 2.62 9.13 -12.44
C ALA A 198 3.92 8.36 -12.74
N PRO A 199 4.56 8.52 -13.93
CA PRO A 199 5.77 7.79 -14.30
C PRO A 199 6.90 7.88 -13.27
N THR A 200 7.11 9.07 -12.70
CA THR A 200 8.10 9.33 -11.64
C THR A 200 7.82 8.52 -10.37
N LYS A 201 6.55 8.44 -9.95
CA LYS A 201 6.15 7.64 -8.80
C LYS A 201 6.32 6.14 -9.08
N LEU A 202 5.92 5.70 -10.28
CA LEU A 202 6.01 4.29 -10.66
C LEU A 202 7.46 3.81 -10.67
N ILE A 203 8.39 4.60 -11.22
CA ILE A 203 9.82 4.24 -11.25
C ILE A 203 10.46 4.22 -9.86
N MET A 204 10.06 5.15 -8.99
CA MET A 204 10.49 5.17 -7.59
C MET A 204 10.05 3.92 -6.84
N GLU A 205 8.80 3.49 -7.03
CA GLU A 205 8.26 2.30 -6.35
C GLU A 205 8.81 0.99 -6.93
N CYS A 206 8.99 0.88 -8.26
CA CYS A 206 9.46 -0.36 -8.88
C CYS A 206 10.95 -0.62 -8.64
N THR A 207 11.78 0.43 -8.55
CA THR A 207 13.20 0.29 -8.16
C THR A 207 13.35 -0.03 -6.67
N LYS A 208 12.42 0.43 -5.82
CA LYS A 208 12.42 0.18 -4.38
C LYS A 208 12.04 -1.25 -4.01
N TYR A 209 11.10 -1.86 -4.73
CA TYR A 209 10.54 -3.16 -4.35
C TYR A 209 10.59 -4.18 -5.49
N ARG A 210 11.56 -5.11 -5.41
CA ARG A 210 11.67 -6.21 -6.39
C ARG A 210 10.57 -7.27 -6.24
N LYS A 211 10.30 -7.69 -5.00
CA LYS A 211 9.27 -8.68 -4.65
C LYS A 211 8.61 -8.34 -3.30
N ARG A 212 7.30 -8.51 -3.20
CA ARG A 212 6.50 -8.40 -1.97
C ARG A 212 5.33 -9.40 -2.00
N HIS A 213 4.99 -9.97 -0.85
CA HIS A 213 3.91 -10.97 -0.72
C HIS A 213 3.99 -12.14 -1.73
N GLY A 214 5.21 -12.51 -2.16
CA GLY A 214 5.46 -13.56 -3.16
C GLY A 214 5.35 -13.12 -4.63
N TRP A 215 4.97 -11.87 -4.89
CA TRP A 215 4.75 -11.33 -6.24
C TRP A 215 5.75 -10.24 -6.60
N SER A 216 6.00 -10.05 -7.88
CA SER A 216 6.70 -8.88 -8.44
C SER A 216 5.82 -8.13 -9.45
N LEU A 217 6.15 -6.86 -9.72
CA LEU A 217 5.52 -6.12 -10.81
C LEU A 217 5.74 -6.77 -12.17
N ARG A 218 6.86 -7.48 -12.36
CA ARG A 218 7.13 -8.29 -13.56
C ARG A 218 6.08 -9.36 -13.75
N ASP A 219 5.71 -10.07 -12.67
CA ASP A 219 4.69 -11.11 -12.72
C ASP A 219 3.32 -10.49 -13.05
N ILE A 220 2.99 -9.36 -12.43
CA ILE A 220 1.74 -8.64 -12.70
C ILE A 220 1.66 -8.21 -14.17
N LEU A 221 2.67 -7.50 -14.70
CA LEU A 221 2.67 -7.04 -16.10
C LEU A 221 2.54 -8.19 -17.09
N LYS A 222 3.21 -9.31 -16.83
CA LYS A 222 3.14 -10.50 -17.70
C LYS A 222 1.76 -11.15 -17.70
N LEU A 223 1.08 -11.20 -16.57
CA LEU A 223 -0.23 -11.85 -16.44
C LEU A 223 -1.39 -10.93 -16.82
N SER A 224 -1.25 -9.62 -16.60
CA SER A 224 -2.24 -8.64 -17.03
C SER A 224 -2.18 -8.35 -18.52
N HIS A 225 -1.01 -8.56 -19.15
CA HIS A 225 -0.72 -8.10 -20.52
C HIS A 225 -0.95 -6.60 -20.68
N THR A 226 -0.66 -5.83 -19.63
CA THR A 226 -0.85 -4.37 -19.62
C THR A 226 0.04 -3.71 -20.67
N LYS A 227 -0.58 -2.84 -21.48
CA LYS A 227 0.14 -2.03 -22.46
C LYS A 227 0.40 -0.62 -21.90
N PRO A 228 1.48 0.05 -22.35
CA PRO A 228 1.66 1.47 -22.09
C PRO A 228 0.41 2.25 -22.55
N PRO A 229 0.00 3.32 -21.83
CA PRO A 229 -1.09 4.17 -22.26
C PRO A 229 -0.70 4.90 -23.56
N GLU A 230 -1.69 5.17 -24.41
CA GLU A 230 -1.51 5.99 -25.61
C GLU A 230 -1.31 7.47 -25.25
N GLY A 231 -0.70 8.24 -26.17
CA GLY A 231 -0.46 9.67 -26.03
C GLY A 231 0.93 10.03 -25.50
N ASP A 232 1.07 11.24 -24.98
CA ASP A 232 2.36 11.90 -24.66
C ASP A 232 3.24 11.08 -23.71
N TRP A 233 2.63 10.29 -22.82
CA TRP A 233 3.37 9.50 -21.83
C TRP A 233 3.79 8.10 -22.32
N PHE A 234 3.40 7.68 -23.53
CA PHE A 234 3.61 6.33 -24.04
C PHE A 234 5.06 5.86 -23.89
N LEU A 235 6.02 6.67 -24.34
CA LEU A 235 7.44 6.32 -24.36
C LEU A 235 7.98 6.10 -22.93
N LEU A 236 7.60 6.97 -21.98
CA LEU A 236 8.00 6.86 -20.58
C LEU A 236 7.50 5.56 -19.94
N TYR A 237 6.22 5.21 -20.16
CA TYR A 237 5.67 3.95 -19.66
C TYR A 237 6.31 2.74 -20.33
N ASP A 238 6.56 2.79 -21.64
CA ASP A 238 7.23 1.71 -22.37
C ASP A 238 8.62 1.43 -21.79
N HIS A 239 9.43 2.46 -21.53
CA HIS A 239 10.73 2.31 -20.87
C HIS A 239 10.62 1.76 -19.44
N ILE A 240 9.66 2.24 -18.65
CA ILE A 240 9.44 1.73 -17.29
C ILE A 240 9.02 0.25 -17.33
N PHE A 241 8.12 -0.13 -18.22
CA PHE A 241 7.66 -1.52 -18.36
C PHE A 241 8.78 -2.42 -18.86
N HIS A 242 9.58 -1.95 -19.83
CA HIS A 242 10.78 -2.64 -20.28
C HIS A 242 11.75 -2.86 -19.10
N PHE A 243 12.03 -1.83 -18.32
CA PHE A 243 12.87 -1.94 -17.13
C PHE A 243 12.30 -2.95 -16.12
N ILE A 244 10.99 -2.94 -15.85
CA ILE A 244 10.35 -3.90 -14.93
C ILE A 244 10.49 -5.34 -15.46
N ILE A 245 10.40 -5.55 -16.78
CA ILE A 245 10.41 -6.88 -17.39
C ILE A 245 11.83 -7.44 -17.57
N PHE A 246 12.79 -6.60 -17.96
CA PHE A 246 14.13 -7.02 -18.36
C PHE A 246 15.22 -6.60 -17.37
N ASN A 247 14.93 -5.64 -16.48
CA ASN A 247 15.89 -5.07 -15.52
C ASN A 247 17.08 -4.37 -16.22
N GLU A 248 16.82 -3.75 -17.35
CA GLU A 248 17.79 -3.08 -18.22
C GLU A 248 17.16 -1.83 -18.86
N VAL A 249 18.00 -0.90 -19.31
CA VAL A 249 17.56 0.27 -20.09
C VAL A 249 17.63 -0.08 -21.57
N ASP A 250 16.53 0.10 -22.29
CA ASP A 250 16.54 0.05 -23.74
C ASP A 250 16.88 1.45 -24.30
N PHE A 251 18.13 1.64 -24.70
CA PHE A 251 18.59 2.87 -25.34
C PHE A 251 18.30 2.93 -26.85
N SER A 252 17.87 1.82 -27.47
CA SER A 252 17.66 1.77 -28.93
C SER A 252 16.48 2.61 -29.39
N LYS A 253 15.50 2.85 -28.51
CA LYS A 253 14.32 3.70 -28.79
C LYS A 253 14.58 5.20 -28.57
N ASN A 254 15.79 5.59 -28.21
CA ASN A 254 16.12 6.94 -27.71
C ASN A 254 16.87 7.85 -28.71
N GLU A 255 17.10 7.41 -29.95
CA GLU A 255 18.01 8.08 -30.90
C GLU A 255 17.63 9.52 -31.31
N SER A 256 16.43 10.03 -30.99
CA SER A 256 16.03 11.38 -31.43
C SER A 256 16.07 12.50 -30.36
N SER A 257 16.38 12.25 -29.08
CA SER A 257 16.36 13.35 -28.08
C SER A 257 17.18 13.21 -26.79
N TYR A 258 17.84 12.08 -26.50
CA TYR A 258 18.65 11.98 -25.28
C TYR A 258 20.05 12.57 -25.48
N ASN A 259 20.23 13.80 -25.00
CA ASN A 259 21.54 14.43 -24.87
C ASN A 259 21.91 14.46 -23.38
N PRO A 260 22.93 13.70 -22.93
CA PRO A 260 23.30 13.68 -21.51
C PRO A 260 23.84 15.05 -21.12
N VAL A 261 23.01 15.87 -20.47
CA VAL A 261 23.45 17.19 -19.99
C VAL A 261 24.52 16.97 -18.93
N SER A 262 25.74 17.33 -19.31
CA SER A 262 26.90 17.39 -18.44
C SER A 262 26.75 18.57 -17.45
N LYS A 263 27.08 18.28 -16.18
CA LYS A 263 27.42 19.20 -15.08
C LYS A 263 26.33 20.15 -14.54
N SER A 264 26.20 20.11 -13.21
CA SER A 264 25.58 21.09 -12.29
C SER A 264 24.05 21.07 -12.13
N LEU A 265 23.56 20.10 -11.34
CA LEU A 265 22.41 20.34 -10.46
C LEU A 265 22.92 20.88 -9.12
N LYS A 266 23.40 22.13 -9.10
CA LYS A 266 23.70 22.86 -7.84
C LYS A 266 22.52 23.75 -7.47
N LYS A 267 21.88 23.41 -6.35
CA LYS A 267 20.92 24.22 -5.57
C LYS A 267 19.69 24.73 -6.33
N GLU A 268 18.71 23.87 -6.50
CA GLU A 268 17.31 24.31 -6.45
C GLU A 268 16.74 23.95 -5.07
N LYS A 269 16.29 24.99 -4.35
CA LYS A 269 15.76 24.88 -2.98
C LYS A 269 14.55 23.94 -2.97
N LYS A 270 14.48 23.09 -1.93
CA LYS A 270 13.33 22.24 -1.54
C LYS A 270 11.99 22.87 -1.94
N ALA A 271 11.46 22.48 -3.10
CA ALA A 271 10.09 22.74 -3.46
C ALA A 271 9.26 21.59 -2.89
N ASN A 272 8.23 21.92 -2.11
CA ASN A 272 7.18 20.97 -1.74
C ASN A 272 6.63 20.36 -3.03
N TYR A 273 6.83 19.06 -3.22
CA TYR A 273 6.25 18.31 -4.34
C TYR A 273 4.74 18.16 -4.11
N ASP A 274 4.01 19.21 -4.47
CA ASP A 274 2.58 19.12 -4.73
C ASP A 274 2.41 18.61 -6.17
N PHE A 275 1.91 17.39 -6.30
CA PHE A 275 1.78 16.69 -7.59
C PHE A 275 0.58 17.18 -8.42
N ASP A 276 -0.20 18.14 -7.92
CA ASP A 276 -1.35 18.66 -8.62
C ASP A 276 -0.99 19.84 -9.53
N LYS A 277 -0.99 19.56 -10.84
CA LYS A 277 -1.15 20.53 -11.94
C LYS A 277 -0.14 21.69 -12.00
N LYS A 278 1.07 21.39 -12.43
CA LYS A 278 1.83 22.28 -13.32
C LYS A 278 2.31 21.47 -14.51
N VAL A 279 2.39 22.10 -15.68
CA VAL A 279 2.98 21.52 -16.89
C VAL A 279 4.46 21.24 -16.56
N ILE A 280 4.74 20.04 -16.08
CA ILE A 280 6.10 19.57 -15.88
C ILE A 280 6.57 19.13 -17.25
N ASP A 281 7.64 19.76 -17.74
CA ASP A 281 8.28 19.46 -19.02
C ASP A 281 8.55 17.95 -19.14
N GLU A 282 8.03 17.34 -20.20
CA GLU A 282 8.19 15.92 -20.52
C GLU A 282 9.67 15.51 -20.52
N ASN A 283 10.57 16.40 -20.96
CA ASN A 283 12.01 16.15 -20.94
C ASN A 283 12.58 16.05 -19.53
N VAL A 284 12.07 16.84 -18.58
CA VAL A 284 12.49 16.76 -17.17
C VAL A 284 12.07 15.43 -16.56
N MET A 285 10.84 14.98 -16.85
CA MET A 285 10.33 13.68 -16.39
C MET A 285 11.11 12.53 -17.01
N LYS A 286 11.40 12.62 -18.31
CA LYS A 286 12.21 11.66 -19.06
C LYS A 286 13.61 11.53 -18.45
N ASN A 287 14.30 12.64 -18.27
CA ASN A 287 15.63 12.68 -17.66
C ASN A 287 15.61 12.11 -16.24
N PHE A 288 14.59 12.43 -15.44
CA PHE A 288 14.43 11.85 -14.10
C PHE A 288 14.30 10.33 -14.13
N VAL A 289 13.41 9.79 -14.98
CA VAL A 289 13.17 8.34 -15.08
C VAL A 289 14.43 7.60 -15.51
N PHE A 290 15.12 8.08 -16.55
CA PHE A 290 16.37 7.46 -17.00
C PHE A 290 17.45 7.54 -15.95
N LYS A 291 17.69 8.72 -15.38
CA LYS A 291 18.70 8.91 -14.34
C LYS A 291 18.43 8.00 -13.14
N LYS A 292 17.16 7.86 -12.73
CA LYS A 292 16.75 6.95 -11.66
C LYS A 292 17.13 5.50 -11.98
N ILE A 293 16.85 5.02 -13.18
CA ILE A 293 17.18 3.65 -13.60
C ILE A 293 18.69 3.45 -13.66
N GLU A 294 19.42 4.35 -14.30
CA GLU A 294 20.88 4.30 -14.41
C GLU A 294 21.53 4.21 -13.03
N CYS A 295 21.19 5.14 -12.12
CA CYS A 295 21.72 5.15 -10.76
C CYS A 295 21.34 3.87 -10.00
N HIS A 296 20.12 3.36 -10.18
CA HIS A 296 19.68 2.11 -9.56
C HIS A 296 20.50 0.91 -10.06
N LEU A 297 20.73 0.79 -11.37
CA LEU A 297 21.49 -0.30 -11.97
C LEU A 297 22.98 -0.22 -11.62
N GLU A 298 23.55 0.99 -11.54
CA GLU A 298 24.94 1.20 -11.19
C GLU A 298 25.20 0.88 -9.71
N ILE A 299 24.36 1.38 -8.79
CA ILE A 299 24.55 1.10 -7.36
C ILE A 299 24.43 -0.40 -7.05
N GLN A 300 23.65 -1.16 -7.82
CA GLN A 300 23.55 -2.63 -7.68
C GLN A 300 24.88 -3.34 -7.91
N LYS A 301 25.90 -2.70 -8.50
CA LYS A 301 27.22 -3.29 -8.78
C LYS A 301 28.25 -3.02 -7.68
N LEU A 302 28.00 -2.04 -6.82
CA LEU A 302 28.93 -1.58 -5.78
C LEU A 302 28.85 -2.46 -4.52
N ARG A 303 29.99 -2.79 -3.91
CA ARG A 303 30.04 -3.71 -2.75
C ARG A 303 31.05 -3.32 -1.68
N LYS A 304 32.07 -2.54 -2.01
CA LYS A 304 33.26 -2.35 -1.18
C LYS A 304 33.28 -0.97 -0.51
N SER A 305 34.19 -0.80 0.45
CA SER A 305 34.41 0.50 1.12
C SER A 305 34.86 1.60 0.17
N GLU A 306 35.67 1.26 -0.85
CA GLU A 306 36.14 2.20 -1.88
C GLU A 306 34.98 2.76 -2.73
N ASP A 307 33.86 2.04 -2.80
CA ASP A 307 32.67 2.45 -3.55
C ASP A 307 31.80 3.46 -2.79
N VAL A 308 32.04 3.70 -1.49
CA VAL A 308 31.17 4.53 -0.64
C VAL A 308 30.96 5.95 -1.20
N PRO A 309 31.99 6.70 -1.62
CA PRO A 309 31.79 8.02 -2.23
C PRO A 309 30.89 7.96 -3.47
N ARG A 310 31.14 6.99 -4.35
CA ARG A 310 30.34 6.80 -5.57
C ARG A 310 28.89 6.43 -5.24
N ALA A 311 28.67 5.56 -4.26
CA ALA A 311 27.34 5.20 -3.81
C ALA A 311 26.58 6.42 -3.26
N CYS A 312 27.23 7.32 -2.52
CA CYS A 312 26.61 8.57 -2.04
C CYS A 312 26.19 9.51 -3.18
N GLU A 313 27.02 9.63 -4.22
CA GLU A 313 26.67 10.38 -5.44
C GLU A 313 25.41 9.80 -6.10
N LEU A 314 25.41 8.47 -6.33
CA LEU A 314 24.27 7.78 -6.96
C LEU A 314 22.99 7.89 -6.13
N ILE A 315 23.10 7.85 -4.79
CA ILE A 315 21.95 8.06 -3.89
C ILE A 315 21.34 9.43 -4.10
N THR A 316 22.17 10.46 -4.19
CA THR A 316 21.71 11.85 -4.35
C THR A 316 21.16 12.09 -5.75
N GLU A 317 21.91 11.74 -6.79
CA GLU A 317 21.54 11.96 -8.19
C GLU A 317 20.29 11.17 -8.61
N GLY A 318 20.19 9.92 -8.15
CA GLY A 318 19.07 9.04 -8.45
C GLY A 318 17.95 9.09 -7.42
N MET A 319 18.00 9.99 -6.42
CA MET A 319 17.07 10.01 -5.28
C MET A 319 16.82 8.60 -4.70
N LEU A 320 17.88 7.80 -4.58
CA LEU A 320 17.78 6.40 -4.18
C LEU A 320 17.45 6.30 -2.69
N VAL A 321 16.70 5.27 -2.34
CA VAL A 321 16.33 4.97 -0.95
C VAL A 321 17.10 3.76 -0.45
N ARG A 322 17.02 3.51 0.85
CA ARG A 322 17.72 2.41 1.51
C ARG A 322 17.51 1.05 0.82
N GLU A 323 16.32 0.78 0.29
CA GLU A 323 16.04 -0.48 -0.42
C GLU A 323 16.80 -0.64 -1.74
N ASN A 324 17.32 0.44 -2.33
CA ASN A 324 18.17 0.38 -3.52
C ASN A 324 19.63 0.06 -3.18
N VAL A 325 20.07 0.32 -1.95
CA VAL A 325 21.49 0.23 -1.59
C VAL A 325 21.85 -1.22 -1.22
N PRO A 326 22.92 -1.79 -1.81
CA PRO A 326 23.43 -3.11 -1.44
C PRO A 326 23.71 -3.23 0.07
N THR A 327 23.41 -4.39 0.65
CA THR A 327 23.53 -4.61 2.09
C THR A 327 24.94 -4.41 2.63
N ASP A 328 25.95 -4.73 1.82
CA ASP A 328 27.37 -4.58 2.16
C ASP A 328 27.77 -3.12 2.42
N LEU A 329 27.07 -2.17 1.79
CA LEU A 329 27.31 -0.74 1.95
C LEU A 329 26.54 -0.14 3.13
N LEU A 330 25.47 -0.80 3.61
CA LEU A 330 24.65 -0.31 4.72
C LEU A 330 25.33 -0.40 6.10
N GLN A 331 26.56 -0.89 6.17
CA GLN A 331 27.38 -0.81 7.37
C GLN A 331 28.07 0.55 7.55
N TYR A 332 28.26 1.31 6.47
CA TYR A 332 29.01 2.57 6.51
C TYR A 332 28.13 3.74 6.94
N PRO A 333 28.52 4.52 7.98
CA PRO A 333 27.76 5.69 8.43
C PRO A 333 27.49 6.72 7.33
N LYS A 334 28.46 6.94 6.43
CA LYS A 334 28.33 7.94 5.38
C LYS A 334 27.15 7.71 4.44
N ILE A 335 26.86 6.45 4.13
CA ILE A 335 25.70 6.06 3.32
C ILE A 335 24.39 6.46 4.02
N TRP A 336 24.31 6.26 5.34
CA TRP A 336 23.11 6.60 6.12
C TRP A 336 22.94 8.10 6.30
N GLU A 337 24.04 8.85 6.47
CA GLU A 337 24.02 10.32 6.46
C GLU A 337 23.42 10.85 5.14
N THR A 338 23.86 10.30 4.00
CA THR A 338 23.30 10.68 2.69
C THR A 338 21.83 10.28 2.57
N LEU A 339 21.46 9.05 2.96
CA LEU A 339 20.07 8.60 2.92
C LEU A 339 19.14 9.41 3.83
N LEU A 340 19.62 9.87 4.97
CA LEU A 340 18.86 10.65 5.94
C LEU A 340 18.42 12.00 5.36
N ASN A 341 19.06 12.47 4.29
CA ASN A 341 18.75 13.78 3.74
C ASN A 341 17.31 13.94 3.25
N ASP A 342 16.81 12.89 2.60
CA ASP A 342 15.49 12.84 1.97
C ASP A 342 14.68 11.64 2.48
N MET A 343 15.02 11.12 3.68
CA MET A 343 14.38 9.92 4.21
C MET A 343 12.90 10.18 4.55
N PRO A 344 11.95 9.41 3.99
CA PRO A 344 10.53 9.56 4.33
C PRO A 344 10.25 9.19 5.79
N MET A 345 9.25 9.85 6.41
CA MET A 345 8.84 9.66 7.82
C MET A 345 8.76 8.18 8.24
N LYS A 346 8.01 7.36 7.50
CA LYS A 346 7.84 5.93 7.82
C LYS A 346 9.13 5.12 7.66
N ALA A 347 10.06 5.55 6.82
CA ALA A 347 11.38 4.93 6.73
C ALA A 347 12.26 5.37 7.90
N LEU A 348 12.23 6.66 8.27
CA LEU A 348 12.96 7.21 9.41
C LEU A 348 12.59 6.49 10.71
N LEU A 349 11.30 6.42 11.04
CA LEU A 349 10.77 5.79 12.26
C LEU A 349 11.17 4.31 12.40
N ARG A 350 11.38 3.60 11.29
CA ARG A 350 11.81 2.19 11.29
C ARG A 350 13.32 2.02 11.46
N ASN A 351 14.11 3.06 11.19
CA ASN A 351 15.56 3.00 11.18
C ASN A 351 16.25 3.80 12.29
N LEU A 352 15.51 4.44 13.22
CA LEU A 352 16.07 5.19 14.34
C LEU A 352 17.16 4.41 15.12
N GLY A 353 16.88 3.14 15.45
CA GLY A 353 17.87 2.30 16.14
C GLY A 353 19.14 2.03 15.31
N LYS A 354 19.01 1.94 13.98
CA LYS A 354 20.16 1.76 13.08
C LYS A 354 20.99 3.04 12.95
N LEU A 355 20.34 4.19 12.82
CA LEU A 355 21.01 5.49 12.81
C LEU A 355 21.79 5.71 14.12
N SER A 356 21.18 5.36 15.25
CA SER A 356 21.80 5.48 16.58
C SER A 356 22.98 4.52 16.77
N SER A 357 22.84 3.27 16.33
CA SER A 357 23.94 2.29 16.37
C SER A 357 25.15 2.67 15.53
N LEU A 358 24.99 3.58 14.56
CA LEU A 358 26.05 4.13 13.72
C LEU A 358 26.54 5.50 14.20
N ASP A 359 26.14 5.89 15.42
CA ASP A 359 26.51 7.15 16.05
C ASP A 359 26.08 8.39 15.25
N ILE A 360 25.03 8.28 14.42
CA ILE A 360 24.53 9.39 13.59
C ILE A 360 23.57 10.28 14.39
N ILE A 361 22.74 9.67 15.24
CA ILE A 361 21.74 10.37 16.05
C ILE A 361 21.82 10.01 17.55
N SER A 362 23.00 9.60 18.01
CA SER A 362 23.23 9.17 19.39
C SER A 362 23.20 10.32 20.41
N GLY A 363 23.29 11.58 19.96
CA GLY A 363 23.49 12.76 20.82
C GLY A 363 24.86 12.82 21.50
N ARG A 364 25.79 11.91 21.15
CA ARG A 364 27.14 11.85 21.72
C ARG A 364 28.20 12.45 20.82
N ASN A 365 27.86 12.67 19.55
CA ASN A 365 28.77 13.13 18.52
C ASN A 365 28.41 14.57 18.13
N PRO A 366 29.13 15.58 18.66
CA PRO A 366 28.81 16.98 18.39
C PRO A 366 28.87 17.35 16.90
N GLU A 367 29.67 16.62 16.10
CA GLU A 367 29.77 16.86 14.65
C GLU A 367 28.50 16.45 13.90
N LYS A 368 27.61 15.66 14.53
CA LYS A 368 26.39 15.11 13.93
C LYS A 368 25.11 15.61 14.59
N GLU A 369 25.22 16.64 15.43
CA GLU A 369 24.06 17.25 16.10
C GLU A 369 23.01 17.73 15.09
N GLU A 370 23.44 18.21 13.91
CA GLU A 370 22.54 18.60 12.81
C GLU A 370 21.59 17.48 12.36
N PHE A 371 22.01 16.22 12.45
CA PHE A 371 21.16 15.08 12.10
C PHE A 371 20.14 14.78 13.20
N VAL A 372 20.51 15.00 14.47
CA VAL A 372 19.59 14.88 15.59
C VAL A 372 18.49 15.94 15.46
N ASP A 373 18.86 17.20 15.27
CA ASP A 373 17.93 18.32 15.09
C ASP A 373 16.98 18.07 13.91
N LYS A 374 17.53 17.64 12.77
CA LYS A 374 16.73 17.29 11.59
C LYS A 374 15.72 16.18 11.86
N VAL A 375 16.13 15.13 12.57
CA VAL A 375 15.24 14.03 12.93
C VAL A 375 14.16 14.51 13.89
N VAL A 376 14.51 15.30 14.91
CA VAL A 376 13.56 15.88 15.86
C VAL A 376 12.55 16.75 15.13
N GLU A 377 13.01 17.71 14.32
CA GLU A 377 12.18 18.60 13.51
C GLU A 377 11.19 17.80 12.64
N GLN A 378 11.70 16.76 11.97
CA GLN A 378 10.86 15.92 11.12
C GLN A 378 9.79 15.20 11.93
N VAL A 379 10.15 14.49 13.01
CA VAL A 379 9.19 13.66 13.79
C VAL A 379 8.22 14.50 14.63
N THR A 380 8.55 15.75 14.95
CA THR A 380 7.64 16.68 15.65
C THR A 380 6.81 17.54 14.69
N SER A 381 7.08 17.48 13.39
CA SER A 381 6.33 18.23 12.39
C SER A 381 4.91 17.68 12.22
N GLU A 382 3.90 18.44 12.67
CA GLU A 382 2.49 18.07 12.49
C GLU A 382 2.13 17.92 11.01
N SER A 383 2.54 18.86 10.17
CA SER A 383 2.32 18.80 8.72
C SER A 383 3.06 17.60 8.09
N GLY A 384 4.29 17.30 8.53
CA GLY A 384 5.04 16.12 8.07
C GLY A 384 4.38 14.80 8.44
N LEU A 385 3.82 14.69 9.66
CA LEU A 385 3.09 13.51 10.12
C LEU A 385 1.79 13.30 9.34
N ASN A 386 1.04 14.38 9.09
CA ASN A 386 -0.19 14.34 8.31
C ASN A 386 0.07 13.99 6.85
N ASN A 387 1.04 14.64 6.20
CA ASN A 387 1.38 14.39 4.78
C ASN A 387 1.91 12.98 4.54
N SER A 388 2.69 12.44 5.49
CA SER A 388 3.20 11.07 5.42
C SER A 388 2.17 10.00 5.80
N ARG A 389 0.98 10.40 6.28
CA ARG A 389 -0.11 9.53 6.76
C ARG A 389 0.42 8.54 7.79
N THR A 390 1.15 9.07 8.75
CA THR A 390 1.75 8.27 9.81
C THR A 390 0.73 8.03 10.90
N HIS A 391 0.26 6.79 11.01
CA HIS A 391 -0.74 6.41 12.00
C HIS A 391 -0.19 6.53 13.44
N PRO A 392 -0.96 7.01 14.43
CA PRO A 392 -0.49 7.16 15.82
C PRO A 392 0.06 5.87 16.43
N LEU A 393 -0.57 4.73 16.16
CA LEU A 393 -0.07 3.42 16.61
C LEU A 393 1.33 3.11 16.05
N SER A 394 1.66 3.54 14.83
CA SER A 394 2.99 3.34 14.24
C SER A 394 4.05 4.16 14.98
N LEU A 395 3.71 5.37 15.44
CA LEU A 395 4.57 6.18 16.31
C LEU A 395 4.79 5.49 17.65
N LEU A 396 3.72 4.99 18.28
CA LEU A 396 3.81 4.28 19.56
C LEU A 396 4.67 3.02 19.45
N ILE A 397 4.50 2.23 18.38
CA ILE A 397 5.32 1.05 18.10
C ILE A 397 6.78 1.45 17.89
N SER A 398 7.05 2.49 17.10
CA SER A 398 8.41 2.99 16.85
C SER A 398 9.06 3.47 18.15
N LYS A 399 8.38 4.30 18.95
CA LYS A 399 8.85 4.76 20.27
C LYS A 399 9.21 3.61 21.19
N LYS A 400 8.30 2.63 21.34
CA LYS A 400 8.52 1.44 22.19
C LYS A 400 9.63 0.53 21.66
N ALA A 401 9.81 0.45 20.34
CA ALA A 401 10.90 -0.33 19.74
C ALA A 401 12.24 0.37 19.97
N TYR A 402 12.28 1.69 19.78
CA TYR A 402 13.47 2.50 19.94
C TYR A 402 13.94 2.57 21.40
N SER A 403 13.02 2.75 22.36
CA SER A 403 13.34 2.84 23.79
C SER A 403 13.92 1.57 24.41
N LYS A 404 13.95 0.45 23.68
CA LYS A 404 14.53 -0.81 24.16
C LYS A 404 16.06 -0.84 24.09
N GLY A 405 16.69 0.07 23.33
CA GLY A 405 18.14 0.09 23.12
C GLY A 405 18.69 -1.14 22.35
N LYS A 406 17.82 -1.98 21.78
CA LYS A 406 18.22 -3.16 21.03
C LYS A 406 17.17 -3.65 20.05
N SER A 407 17.62 -4.27 18.97
CA SER A 407 16.73 -4.94 18.01
C SER A 407 16.03 -6.14 18.64
N SER A 408 14.92 -6.57 18.05
CA SER A 408 14.15 -7.75 18.51
C SER A 408 14.99 -9.03 18.53
N ASN A 409 15.94 -9.19 17.62
CA ASN A 409 16.88 -10.31 17.58
C ASN A 409 18.18 -10.08 18.39
N GLY A 410 18.31 -8.93 19.08
CA GLY A 410 19.45 -8.58 19.92
C GLY A 410 20.76 -8.27 19.22
N LYS A 411 20.84 -8.40 17.88
CA LYS A 411 22.09 -8.20 17.11
C LYS A 411 22.52 -6.74 17.03
N LEU A 412 21.56 -5.82 17.00
CA LEU A 412 21.81 -4.39 16.94
C LEU A 412 21.51 -3.78 18.31
N LYS A 413 22.42 -2.95 18.81
CA LYS A 413 22.27 -2.22 20.07
C LYS A 413 22.51 -0.73 19.85
N TRP A 414 21.86 0.08 20.65
CA TRP A 414 22.01 1.52 20.74
C TRP A 414 21.61 1.95 22.15
N ASP A 415 22.04 3.13 22.54
CA ASP A 415 21.79 3.65 23.89
C ASP A 415 20.60 4.60 23.93
#